data_AF-A0A3C0GEV3-F1
#
_entry.id   AF-A0A3C0GEV3-F1
#
_cell.length_a   1.000
_cell.length_b   1.000
_cell.length_c   1.000
_cell.angle_alpha   90.00
_cell.angle_beta   90.00
_cell.angle_gamma   90.00
#
_symmetry.space_group_name_H-M   'P 1'
#
loop_
_entity.id
_entity.type
_entity.pdbx_description
1 polymer ?
#
loop_
_entity_poly.entity_id
_entity_poly.type
_entity_poly.pdbx_seq_one_letter_code
_entity_poly.pdbx_strand_id
1 'polypeptide(L)'
;MGRFNASNSSVPKLQATAGIQSDMVSVTATADGTGTGVIPAGASIVGVLSDNQHKIVMLPTYNAGDIIILSVAGQCELQTPIAASVTTINTTDMDDGSAAVKELQLDAGGIYKCVAIGQNPSNNKLQWMVSEFSSNDGTVGTGGTPQDV
;
A
#
# COMPACT_ATOMS: atom_id res chain seq x y z
N MET A 1 -0.68 -26.11 -36.42
CA MET A 1 -1.02 -24.82 -35.76
C MET A 1 -2.24 -25.06 -34.88
N GLY A 2 -2.02 -25.30 -33.59
CA GLY A 2 -3.10 -25.58 -32.63
C GLY A 2 -3.95 -24.34 -32.39
N ARG A 3 -5.26 -24.44 -32.63
CA ARG A 3 -6.23 -23.38 -32.41
C ARG A 3 -6.54 -23.31 -30.92
N PHE A 4 -6.45 -22.13 -30.31
CA PHE A 4 -6.96 -21.89 -28.96
C PHE A 4 -8.49 -22.01 -28.98
N ASN A 5 -9.04 -22.96 -28.24
CA ASN A 5 -10.47 -23.09 -27.99
C ASN A 5 -10.82 -22.24 -26.76
N ALA A 6 -11.61 -21.18 -26.94
CA ALA A 6 -12.05 -20.29 -25.86
C ALA A 6 -13.18 -20.91 -25.00
N SER A 7 -13.18 -22.23 -24.80
CA SER A 7 -14.15 -22.90 -23.95
C SER A 7 -13.77 -22.69 -22.48
N ASN A 8 -14.49 -21.78 -21.82
CA ASN A 8 -14.48 -21.55 -20.38
C ASN A 8 -13.09 -21.44 -19.75
N SER A 9 -12.55 -20.22 -19.73
CA SER A 9 -11.60 -19.85 -18.69
C SER A 9 -12.28 -20.08 -17.33
N SER A 10 -12.03 -21.23 -16.71
CA SER A 10 -12.56 -21.66 -15.42
C SER A 10 -11.92 -20.90 -14.27
N VAL A 11 -11.39 -19.70 -14.53
CA VAL A 11 -10.87 -18.81 -13.50
C VAL A 11 -12.07 -18.46 -12.61
N PRO A 12 -12.05 -18.85 -11.33
CA PRO A 12 -13.12 -18.54 -10.41
C PRO A 12 -13.34 -17.03 -10.41
N LYS A 13 -14.54 -16.60 -10.83
CA LYS A 13 -14.92 -15.19 -10.70
C LYS A 13 -15.42 -15.00 -9.28
N LEU A 14 -14.78 -14.10 -8.54
CA LEU A 14 -15.35 -13.61 -7.29
C LEU A 14 -16.55 -12.73 -7.64
N GLN A 15 -17.77 -13.28 -7.54
CA GLN A 15 -19.00 -12.51 -7.68
C GLN A 15 -19.46 -12.05 -6.30
N ALA A 16 -19.27 -10.77 -6.01
CA ALA A 16 -19.72 -10.15 -4.77
C ALA A 16 -20.88 -9.18 -5.06
N THR A 17 -22.12 -9.68 -5.01
CA THR A 17 -23.34 -8.91 -5.34
C THR A 17 -23.57 -7.72 -4.40
N ALA A 18 -23.06 -7.79 -3.17
CA ALA A 18 -23.14 -6.71 -2.18
C ALA A 18 -21.78 -6.00 -1.95
N GLY A 19 -20.83 -6.18 -2.86
CA GLY A 19 -19.46 -5.67 -2.70
C GLY A 19 -18.59 -6.53 -1.79
N ILE A 20 -17.32 -6.15 -1.69
CA ILE A 20 -16.32 -6.78 -0.82
C ILE A 20 -15.89 -5.72 0.19
N GLN A 21 -15.94 -6.08 1.47
CA GLN A 21 -15.46 -5.24 2.55
C GLN A 21 -14.25 -5.91 3.20
N SER A 22 -13.29 -5.10 3.61
CA SER A 22 -12.15 -5.53 4.42
C SER A 22 -12.17 -4.74 5.70
N ASP A 23 -11.95 -5.41 6.82
CA ASP A 23 -11.70 -4.74 8.08
C ASP A 23 -10.38 -3.97 8.00
N MET A 24 -10.33 -2.84 8.71
CA MET A 24 -9.11 -2.06 8.85
C MET A 24 -8.23 -2.69 9.93
N VAL A 25 -6.98 -2.96 9.58
CA VAL A 25 -5.95 -3.36 10.54
C VAL A 25 -5.26 -2.10 11.06
N SER A 26 -5.09 -1.96 12.38
CA SER A 26 -4.31 -0.88 12.95
C SER A 26 -2.86 -1.31 13.18
N VAL A 27 -1.92 -0.45 12.80
CA VAL A 27 -0.49 -0.59 13.06
C VAL A 27 0.04 0.67 13.75
N THR A 28 1.07 0.54 14.56
CA THR A 28 1.72 1.67 15.24
C THR A 28 3.17 1.73 14.81
N ALA A 29 3.52 2.81 14.12
CA ALA A 29 4.86 3.06 13.64
C ALA A 29 5.88 3.05 14.79
N THR A 30 7.01 2.40 14.58
CA THR A 30 8.07 2.21 15.59
C THR A 30 9.37 2.84 15.12
N ALA A 31 10.38 2.93 15.99
CA ALA A 31 11.64 3.58 15.63
C ALA A 31 12.42 2.84 14.52
N ASP A 32 12.12 1.57 14.28
CA ASP A 32 12.81 0.69 13.32
C ASP A 32 11.83 -0.05 12.38
N GLY A 33 10.54 0.26 12.46
CA GLY A 33 9.50 -0.39 11.66
C GLY A 33 9.17 -1.83 12.08
N THR A 34 9.77 -2.35 13.16
CA THR A 34 9.54 -3.72 13.63
C THR A 34 8.37 -3.80 14.63
N GLY A 35 7.97 -5.04 14.97
CA GLY A 35 6.89 -5.29 15.93
C GLY A 35 5.55 -4.74 15.43
N THR A 36 5.01 -3.74 16.12
CA THR A 36 3.74 -3.10 15.75
C THR A 36 3.84 -2.20 14.53
N GLY A 37 5.06 -1.87 14.08
CA GLY A 37 5.32 -1.09 12.88
C GLY A 37 5.22 -1.91 11.59
N VAL A 38 5.09 -3.24 11.69
CA VAL A 38 5.01 -4.13 10.53
C VAL A 38 3.56 -4.27 10.09
N ILE A 39 3.31 -3.95 8.82
CA ILE A 39 2.03 -4.26 8.18
C ILE A 39 1.94 -5.78 7.99
N PRO A 40 0.90 -6.45 8.54
CA PRO A 40 0.78 -7.89 8.40
C PRO A 40 0.46 -8.29 6.96
N ALA A 41 0.99 -9.44 6.54
CA ALA A 41 0.71 -10.00 5.22
C ALA A 41 -0.79 -10.22 5.02
N GLY A 42 -1.29 -9.91 3.83
CA GLY A 42 -2.71 -10.04 3.47
C GLY A 42 -3.61 -8.88 3.93
N ALA A 43 -3.08 -7.87 4.65
CA ALA A 43 -3.83 -6.68 4.96
C ALA A 43 -4.07 -5.84 3.68
N SER A 44 -5.31 -5.42 3.45
CA SER A 44 -5.69 -4.56 2.32
C SER A 44 -6.02 -3.12 2.73
N ILE A 45 -6.48 -2.92 3.97
CA ILE A 45 -6.78 -1.59 4.53
C ILE A 45 -6.08 -1.48 5.89
N VAL A 46 -5.24 -0.45 6.06
CA VAL A 46 -4.40 -0.26 7.23
C VAL A 46 -4.53 1.14 7.78
N GLY A 47 -4.84 1.27 9.07
CA GLY A 47 -4.73 2.52 9.82
C GLY A 47 -3.36 2.62 10.48
N VAL A 48 -2.59 3.65 10.12
CA VAL A 48 -1.24 3.89 10.64
C VAL A 48 -1.29 4.95 11.73
N LEU A 49 -0.88 4.58 12.94
CA LEU A 49 -0.70 5.48 14.06
C LEU A 49 0.79 5.82 14.20
N SER A 50 1.12 7.09 14.38
CA SER A 50 2.47 7.56 14.63
C SER A 50 2.44 8.74 15.60
N ASP A 51 3.44 8.83 16.48
CA ASP A 51 3.58 9.92 17.44
C ASP A 51 4.46 11.07 16.90
N ASN A 52 5.32 10.82 15.91
CA ASN A 52 6.15 11.83 15.24
C ASN A 52 6.75 11.31 13.91
N GLN A 53 7.37 12.21 13.16
CA GLN A 53 7.89 11.95 11.81
C GLN A 53 9.04 10.95 11.72
N HIS A 54 9.75 10.65 12.80
CA HIS A 54 10.90 9.74 12.84
C HIS A 54 10.51 8.30 13.20
N LYS A 55 9.24 7.95 12.96
CA LYS A 55 8.74 6.58 13.13
C LYS A 55 8.53 5.96 11.78
N ILE A 56 8.75 4.66 11.72
CA ILE A 56 8.72 3.85 10.53
C ILE A 56 7.53 2.90 10.61
N VAL A 57 6.81 2.81 9.51
CA VAL A 57 5.92 1.69 9.20
C VAL A 57 6.53 0.89 8.05
N MET A 58 6.47 -0.44 8.16
CA MET A 58 7.11 -1.35 7.23
C MET A 58 6.05 -2.09 6.41
N LEU A 59 6.17 -2.02 5.09
CA LEU A 59 5.39 -2.84 4.17
C LEU A 59 5.58 -4.34 4.47
N PRO A 60 4.60 -5.19 4.18
CA PRO A 60 4.79 -6.63 4.32
C PRO A 60 5.87 -7.13 3.35
N THR A 61 6.29 -8.38 3.54
CA THR A 61 7.06 -9.08 2.51
C THR A 61 6.35 -8.97 1.17
N TYR A 62 7.11 -8.61 0.13
CA TYR A 62 6.57 -8.40 -1.19
C TYR A 62 5.82 -9.64 -1.72
N ASN A 63 4.59 -9.44 -2.18
CA ASN A 63 3.84 -10.42 -2.96
C ASN A 63 3.15 -9.71 -4.14
N ALA A 64 3.37 -10.22 -5.35
CA ALA A 64 2.91 -9.54 -6.56
C ALA A 64 1.38 -9.49 -6.61
N GLY A 65 0.82 -8.31 -6.90
CA GLY A 65 -0.62 -8.08 -6.94
C GLY A 65 -1.21 -7.61 -5.61
N ASP A 66 -0.44 -7.56 -4.52
CA ASP A 66 -0.89 -6.96 -3.27
C ASP A 66 -1.23 -5.49 -3.48
N ILE A 67 -2.39 -5.08 -2.95
CA ILE A 67 -2.87 -3.70 -2.92
C ILE A 67 -3.22 -3.37 -1.47
N ILE A 68 -2.56 -2.36 -0.93
CA ILE A 68 -2.72 -1.92 0.45
C ILE A 68 -3.08 -0.44 0.45
N ILE A 69 -4.16 -0.09 1.13
CA ILE A 69 -4.55 1.30 1.37
C ILE A 69 -4.14 1.67 2.79
N LEU A 70 -3.33 2.72 2.93
CA LEU A 70 -2.91 3.27 4.21
C LEU A 70 -3.75 4.51 4.51
N SER A 71 -4.26 4.61 5.73
CA SER A 71 -4.81 5.84 6.31
C SER A 71 -3.89 6.27 7.44
N VAL A 72 -3.21 7.41 7.28
CA VAL A 72 -2.10 7.82 8.14
C VAL A 72 -2.57 8.89 9.11
N ALA A 73 -2.62 8.60 10.41
CA ALA A 73 -3.10 9.54 11.42
C ALA A 73 -2.02 10.55 11.85
N GLY A 74 -0.76 10.14 11.90
CA GLY A 74 0.39 10.97 12.25
C GLY A 74 1.52 10.76 11.26
N GLN A 75 2.33 11.79 11.02
CA GLN A 75 3.44 11.74 10.07
C GLN A 75 4.41 10.61 10.45
N CYS A 76 4.92 9.89 9.45
CA CYS A 76 5.86 8.79 9.61
C CYS A 76 6.59 8.53 8.28
N GLU A 77 7.45 7.53 8.28
CA GLU A 77 8.21 7.06 7.14
C GLU A 77 7.77 5.63 6.77
N LEU A 78 7.70 5.36 5.47
CA LEU A 78 7.39 4.05 4.92
C LEU A 78 8.69 3.38 4.44
N GLN A 79 8.92 2.16 4.91
CA GLN A 79 10.01 1.31 4.45
C GLN A 79 9.50 -0.02 3.88
N THR A 80 10.37 -0.69 3.13
CA THR A 80 10.24 -2.13 2.86
C THR A 80 11.05 -2.92 3.91
N PRO A 81 10.77 -4.21 4.12
CA PRO A 81 11.59 -5.02 5.01
C PRO A 81 13.08 -4.95 4.66
N ILE A 82 13.95 -4.69 5.65
CA ILE A 82 15.40 -4.49 5.46
C ILE A 82 16.08 -5.72 4.84
N ALA A 83 15.54 -6.92 5.05
CA ALA A 83 16.03 -8.15 4.39
C ALA A 83 15.65 -8.24 2.89
N ALA A 84 14.84 -7.31 2.38
CA ALA A 84 14.44 -7.25 0.98
C ALA A 84 15.33 -6.25 0.22
N SER A 85 16.64 -6.52 0.15
CA SER A 85 17.64 -5.80 -0.68
C SER A 85 17.33 -5.76 -2.19
N VAL A 86 16.15 -6.26 -2.55
CA VAL A 86 15.58 -6.36 -3.89
C VAL A 86 14.27 -5.58 -4.02
N THR A 87 13.87 -4.72 -3.06
CA THR A 87 12.64 -3.92 -3.19
C THR A 87 12.89 -2.43 -3.38
N THR A 88 12.08 -1.83 -4.26
CA THR A 88 12.03 -0.39 -4.51
C THR A 88 10.66 0.17 -4.14
N ILE A 89 10.61 1.43 -3.69
CA ILE A 89 9.38 2.22 -3.63
C ILE A 89 9.49 3.34 -4.66
N ASN A 90 8.52 3.41 -5.58
CA ASN A 90 8.52 4.42 -6.66
C ASN A 90 9.85 4.51 -7.42
N THR A 91 10.45 3.36 -7.72
CA THR A 91 11.77 3.18 -8.37
C THR A 91 12.99 3.52 -7.50
N THR A 92 12.79 4.14 -6.34
CA THR A 92 13.86 4.36 -5.35
C THR A 92 14.20 3.05 -4.67
N ASP A 93 15.48 2.69 -4.73
CA ASP A 93 16.02 1.54 -4.02
C ASP A 93 16.01 1.79 -2.51
N MET A 94 15.30 0.95 -1.76
CA MET A 94 15.11 1.15 -0.32
C MET A 94 16.31 0.65 0.50
N ASP A 95 17.10 -0.26 -0.08
CA ASP A 95 18.35 -0.76 0.46
C ASP A 95 19.37 -0.84 -0.69
N ASP A 96 20.06 0.28 -0.92
CA ASP A 96 21.09 0.40 -1.96
C ASP A 96 22.48 -0.06 -1.48
N GLY A 97 22.54 -0.78 -0.34
CA GLY A 97 23.78 -1.24 0.27
C GLY A 97 24.57 -0.14 0.99
N SER A 98 24.00 1.06 1.14
CA SER A 98 24.54 2.09 2.04
C SER A 98 24.14 1.81 3.50
N ALA A 99 24.81 2.48 4.45
CA ALA A 99 24.52 2.30 5.88
C ALA A 99 23.14 2.86 6.31
N ALA A 100 22.47 3.63 5.45
CA ALA A 100 21.17 4.22 5.70
C ALA A 100 20.12 3.61 4.76
N VAL A 101 19.10 2.98 5.34
CA VAL A 101 17.92 2.54 4.61
C VAL A 101 17.16 3.78 4.15
N LYS A 102 16.69 3.79 2.91
CA LYS A 102 15.87 4.92 2.41
C LYS A 102 14.43 4.74 2.86
N GLU A 103 13.74 5.87 2.94
CA GLU A 103 12.39 5.98 3.47
C GLU A 103 11.53 6.87 2.56
N LEU A 104 10.24 6.56 2.45
CA LEU A 104 9.26 7.45 1.86
C LEU A 104 8.48 8.13 2.97
N GLN A 105 8.57 9.46 3.06
CA GLN A 105 7.77 10.23 4.01
C GLN A 105 6.27 10.11 3.69
N LEU A 106 5.46 9.86 4.72
CA LEU A 106 4.00 9.86 4.70
C LEU A 106 3.49 10.99 5.59
N ASP A 107 2.60 11.82 5.07
CA ASP A 107 2.06 12.97 5.79
C ASP A 107 0.85 12.60 6.67
N ALA A 108 0.69 13.36 7.76
CA ALA A 108 -0.44 13.20 8.66
C ALA A 108 -1.75 13.54 7.94
N GLY A 109 -2.75 12.67 8.10
CA GLY A 109 -4.04 12.75 7.40
C GLY A 109 -4.02 12.20 5.97
N GLY A 110 -2.84 11.80 5.45
CA GLY A 110 -2.70 11.27 4.11
C GLY A 110 -3.36 9.89 3.96
N ILE A 111 -3.88 9.63 2.76
CA ILE A 111 -4.34 8.30 2.35
C ILE A 111 -3.48 7.85 1.19
N TYR A 112 -2.84 6.70 1.31
CA TYR A 112 -1.91 6.19 0.32
C TYR A 112 -2.36 4.85 -0.22
N LYS A 113 -2.10 4.60 -1.51
CA LYS A 113 -2.25 3.31 -2.16
C LYS A 113 -0.88 2.75 -2.47
N CYS A 114 -0.56 1.60 -1.90
CA CYS A 114 0.64 0.83 -2.15
C CYS A 114 0.29 -0.39 -3.02
N VAL A 115 0.93 -0.55 -4.17
CA VAL A 115 0.70 -1.66 -5.10
C VAL A 115 1.99 -2.38 -5.41
N ALA A 116 2.03 -3.68 -5.21
CA ALA A 116 3.13 -4.54 -5.61
C ALA A 116 2.99 -4.94 -7.10
N ILE A 117 3.67 -4.22 -8.00
CA ILE A 117 3.40 -4.27 -9.45
C ILE A 117 4.25 -5.26 -10.25
N GLY A 118 5.25 -5.87 -9.64
CA GLY A 118 6.17 -6.82 -10.26
C GLY A 118 7.62 -6.40 -10.09
N GLN A 119 8.50 -7.06 -10.85
CA GLN A 119 9.88 -6.59 -10.99
C GLN A 119 9.93 -5.35 -11.88
N ASN A 120 10.67 -4.34 -11.45
CA ASN A 120 11.01 -3.20 -12.26
C ASN A 120 11.96 -3.66 -13.40
N PRO A 121 11.59 -3.44 -14.67
CA PRO A 121 12.36 -3.92 -15.82
C PRO A 121 13.75 -3.27 -15.94
N SER A 122 13.96 -2.11 -15.32
CA SER A 122 15.20 -1.35 -15.44
C SER A 122 16.30 -1.83 -14.48
N ASN A 123 15.94 -2.44 -13.34
CA ASN A 123 16.90 -2.86 -12.31
C ASN A 123 16.63 -4.25 -11.73
N ASN A 124 15.62 -4.97 -12.24
CA ASN A 124 15.24 -6.33 -11.85
C ASN A 124 14.85 -6.50 -10.36
N LYS A 125 14.60 -5.39 -9.65
CA LYS A 125 14.14 -5.35 -8.26
C LYS A 125 12.61 -5.39 -8.20
N LEU A 126 12.05 -6.04 -7.20
CA LEU A 126 10.63 -5.99 -6.87
C LEU A 126 10.20 -4.54 -6.59
N GLN A 127 9.02 -4.14 -7.03
CA GLN A 127 8.60 -2.75 -6.97
C GLN A 127 7.23 -2.58 -6.31
N TRP A 128 7.24 -1.76 -5.27
CA TRP A 128 6.05 -1.11 -4.75
C TRP A 128 5.86 0.24 -5.47
N MET A 129 4.66 0.47 -5.97
CA MET A 129 4.20 1.81 -6.35
C MET A 129 3.36 2.38 -5.21
N VAL A 130 3.73 3.57 -4.75
CA VAL A 130 3.02 4.26 -3.69
C VAL A 130 2.54 5.60 -4.22
N SER A 131 1.23 5.82 -4.17
CA SER A 131 0.60 7.08 -4.59
C SER A 131 -0.35 7.55 -3.51
N GLU A 132 -0.32 8.83 -3.17
CA GLU A 132 -1.34 9.46 -2.33
C GLU A 132 -2.66 9.62 -3.11
N PHE A 133 -3.80 9.39 -2.45
CA PHE A 133 -5.08 9.88 -2.93
C PHE A 133 -5.11 11.38 -2.68
N SER A 134 -5.20 12.17 -3.75
CA SER A 134 -5.15 13.62 -3.59
C SER A 134 -6.37 14.09 -2.79
N SER A 135 -6.17 15.03 -1.87
CA SER A 135 -7.26 15.70 -1.16
C SER A 135 -8.20 16.50 -2.10
N ASN A 136 -7.81 16.66 -3.37
CA ASN A 136 -8.61 17.32 -4.41
C ASN A 136 -9.49 16.34 -5.21
N ASP A 137 -9.44 15.03 -4.95
CA ASP A 137 -10.18 14.02 -5.73
C ASP A 137 -11.70 13.98 -5.40
N GLY A 138 -12.18 14.89 -4.54
CA GLY A 138 -13.60 15.05 -4.29
C GLY A 138 -13.92 15.99 -3.14
N THR A 139 -13.88 17.30 -3.38
CA THR A 139 -14.64 18.23 -2.53
C THR A 139 -16.12 17.94 -2.75
N VAL A 140 -16.68 17.02 -1.96
CA VAL A 140 -18.12 16.84 -1.90
C VAL A 140 -18.67 18.10 -1.25
N GLY A 141 -19.50 18.87 -1.98
CA GLY A 141 -20.15 20.07 -1.43
C GLY A 141 -20.91 19.71 -0.16
N THR A 142 -21.26 20.72 0.65
CA THR A 142 -21.85 20.57 2.00
C THR A 142 -23.23 19.89 2.05
N GLY A 143 -23.66 19.19 1.01
CA GLY A 143 -25.01 18.68 0.80
C GLY A 143 -25.97 19.82 0.45
N GLY A 144 -26.90 19.55 -0.45
CA GLY A 144 -28.11 20.36 -0.60
C GLY A 144 -29.18 19.92 0.39
N THR A 145 -30.27 20.69 0.50
CA THR A 145 -31.50 20.22 1.17
C THR A 145 -31.89 18.85 0.58
N PRO A 146 -32.16 17.81 1.39
CA PRO A 146 -32.71 16.56 0.91
C PRO A 146 -33.90 16.82 -0.01
N GLN A 147 -33.98 16.12 -1.15
CA GLN A 147 -35.16 16.18 -2.00
C GLN A 147 -36.29 15.47 -1.24
N ASP A 148 -37.21 16.24 -0.64
CA ASP A 148 -38.46 15.70 -0.15
C ASP A 148 -39.26 15.20 -1.37
N VAL A 149 -39.56 13.89 -1.39
CA VAL A 149 -40.46 13.24 -2.37
C VAL A 149 -41.92 13.40 -1.97
#